data_AF-A0A6P0ND50-F1
#
_entry.id   AF-A0A6P0ND50-F1
#
_cell.length_a   1.000
_cell.length_b   1.000
_cell.length_c   1.000
_cell.angle_alpha   90.00
_cell.angle_beta   90.00
_cell.angle_gamma   90.00
#
_symmetry.space_group_name_H-M   'P 1'
#
loop_
_entity.id
_entity.type
_entity.pdbx_description
1 polymer ?
#
loop_
_entity_poly.entity_id
_entity_poly.type
_entity_poly.pdbx_seq_one_letter_code
_entity_poly.pdbx_strand_id
1 'polypeptide(L)'
;MFNGSETTVTLVIILVALGVLGWGYNRARSYGKLGILAWLQSVVLTLPWLLFFGLVSMGIYLNIVGILFLLVASTGLYIYLGRLLRAAGQDEVWRERATKLFEEQQQNKDAQKSEEQDTAAYKNLTAVSEGPNTTRIGVATIPDEDLQLIKGIFGIDTFFATETIKYQEGAIFTGNLRGNDAELVHSRLSANLEEKLSDRYRLFLVDNPEGKPVVIILPSSNDPRTTTVAQKILALVLVIATFFTTLEVSGLLLDFDLFSEPQRFQEALPITIGIWIVLITHELGHWWQAKAHDVRLSLPFFLPSLQIGSFGAMVRFESLLPNRKVLFDISLAGPAVGGVVSLVMLMAGLVLSHQGSAFQVPAEFFQGSILVGGLAKLVLGSALQESLVDVHPLTIVGWLGLTITALNLMPAGQLDGGRIVQAIYGRKTARLTT
;
A
#
# COMPACT_ATOMS: atom_id res chain seq x y z
N MET A 1 19.06 -1.36 -44.57
CA MET A 1 20.52 -1.50 -44.46
C MET A 1 20.86 -1.49 -42.98
N PHE A 2 21.17 -2.65 -42.38
CA PHE A 2 21.66 -2.70 -41.00
C PHE A 2 23.11 -2.24 -40.99
N ASN A 3 23.45 -1.24 -40.17
CA ASN A 3 24.83 -0.87 -39.93
C ASN A 3 25.51 -2.04 -39.19
N GLY A 4 26.63 -2.55 -39.70
CA GLY A 4 27.32 -3.72 -39.13
C GLY A 4 27.72 -3.59 -37.65
N SER A 5 27.72 -2.37 -37.11
CA SER A 5 27.93 -2.08 -35.69
C SER A 5 26.74 -2.51 -34.81
N GLU A 6 25.49 -2.28 -35.22
CA GLU A 6 24.29 -2.59 -34.42
C GLU A 6 24.04 -4.09 -34.31
N THR A 7 24.29 -4.83 -35.40
CA THR A 7 24.20 -6.30 -35.41
C THR A 7 25.28 -6.92 -34.53
N THR A 8 26.48 -6.34 -34.47
CA THR A 8 27.58 -6.82 -33.63
C THR A 8 27.28 -6.62 -32.15
N VAL A 9 26.77 -5.43 -31.76
CA VAL A 9 26.38 -5.15 -30.38
C VAL A 9 25.29 -6.10 -29.90
N THR A 10 24.28 -6.37 -30.74
CA THR A 10 23.18 -7.22 -30.33
C THR A 10 23.59 -8.69 -30.23
N LEU A 11 24.45 -9.18 -31.12
CA LEU A 11 25.06 -10.51 -31.01
C LEU A 11 25.87 -10.67 -29.72
N VAL A 12 26.62 -9.65 -29.32
CA VAL A 12 27.37 -9.64 -28.05
C VAL A 12 26.40 -9.70 -26.85
N ILE A 13 25.32 -8.93 -26.86
CA ILE A 13 24.31 -8.95 -25.79
C ILE A 13 23.67 -10.34 -25.66
N ILE A 14 23.33 -10.98 -26.78
CA ILE A 14 22.77 -12.34 -26.78
C ILE A 14 23.78 -13.36 -26.23
N LEU A 15 25.05 -13.27 -26.64
CA LEU A 15 26.11 -14.15 -26.14
C LEU A 15 26.34 -13.97 -24.64
N VAL A 16 26.34 -12.73 -24.14
CA VAL A 16 26.44 -12.41 -22.71
C VAL A 16 25.24 -12.98 -21.96
N ALA A 17 24.01 -12.79 -22.48
CA ALA A 17 22.81 -13.34 -21.86
C ALA A 17 22.85 -14.88 -21.77
N LEU A 18 23.27 -15.57 -22.84
CA LEU A 18 23.46 -17.02 -22.84
C LEU A 18 24.55 -17.45 -21.85
N GLY A 19 25.64 -16.69 -21.75
CA GLY A 19 26.69 -16.91 -20.75
C GLY A 19 26.20 -16.78 -19.31
N VAL A 20 25.40 -15.75 -19.01
CA VAL A 20 24.79 -15.54 -17.69
C VAL A 20 23.80 -16.66 -17.35
N LEU A 21 22.98 -17.08 -18.32
CA LEU A 21 22.05 -18.20 -18.14
C LEU A 21 22.80 -19.51 -17.86
N GLY A 22 23.86 -19.81 -18.64
CA GLY A 22 24.69 -21.00 -18.45
C GLY A 22 25.44 -21.01 -17.11
N TRP A 23 26.00 -19.86 -16.71
CA TRP A 23 26.61 -19.68 -15.39
C TRP A 23 25.59 -19.89 -14.26
N GLY A 24 24.40 -19.28 -14.41
CA GLY A 24 23.29 -19.45 -13.48
C GLY A 24 22.86 -20.91 -13.34
N TYR A 25 22.83 -21.67 -14.44
CA TYR A 25 22.52 -23.10 -14.43
C TYR A 25 23.56 -23.91 -13.66
N ASN A 26 24.85 -23.64 -13.89
CA ASN A 26 25.92 -24.35 -13.20
C ASN A 26 25.89 -24.09 -11.68
N ARG A 27 25.61 -22.84 -11.27
CA ARG A 27 25.38 -22.48 -9.87
C ARG A 27 24.13 -23.13 -9.31
N ALA A 28 23.04 -23.18 -10.07
CA ALA A 28 21.79 -23.80 -9.63
C ALA A 28 21.94 -25.31 -9.39
N ARG A 29 22.79 -25.98 -10.16
CA ARG A 29 23.06 -27.41 -10.04
C ARG A 29 23.64 -27.80 -8.67
N SER A 30 24.41 -26.93 -8.03
CA SER A 30 24.97 -27.20 -6.69
C SER A 30 23.91 -27.20 -5.59
N TYR A 31 22.73 -26.61 -5.83
CA TYR A 31 21.59 -26.59 -4.91
C TYR A 31 20.53 -27.68 -5.24
N GLY A 32 20.90 -28.68 -6.05
CA GLY A 32 20.04 -29.83 -6.34
C GLY A 32 18.76 -29.47 -7.09
N LYS A 33 17.68 -30.23 -6.83
CA LYS A 33 16.41 -30.13 -7.57
C LYS A 33 15.72 -28.77 -7.37
N LEU A 34 15.77 -28.20 -6.16
CA LEU A 34 15.20 -26.89 -5.86
C LEU A 34 15.94 -25.76 -6.59
N GLY A 35 17.28 -25.82 -6.60
CA GLY A 35 18.09 -24.85 -7.33
C GLY A 35 17.74 -24.79 -8.80
N ILE A 36 17.62 -25.96 -9.45
CA ILE A 36 17.28 -26.04 -10.87
C ILE A 36 15.88 -25.48 -11.15
N LEU A 37 14.88 -25.76 -10.30
CA LEU A 37 13.53 -25.23 -10.45
C LEU A 37 13.48 -23.70 -10.28
N ALA A 38 14.20 -23.17 -9.28
CA ALA A 38 14.29 -21.73 -9.05
C ALA A 38 14.99 -20.99 -10.20
N TRP A 39 16.05 -21.60 -10.75
CA TRP A 39 16.71 -21.10 -11.95
C TRP A 39 15.77 -21.11 -13.15
N LEU A 40 15.11 -22.23 -13.43
CA LEU A 40 14.17 -22.35 -14.55
C LEU A 40 13.04 -21.31 -14.45
N GLN A 41 12.51 -21.08 -13.25
CA GLN A 41 11.50 -20.05 -13.00
C GLN A 41 12.03 -18.65 -13.31
N SER A 42 13.30 -18.37 -13.00
CA SER A 42 13.95 -17.09 -13.34
C SER A 42 14.20 -16.93 -14.84
N VAL A 43 14.58 -18.01 -15.54
CA VAL A 43 14.76 -18.02 -17.00
C VAL A 43 13.44 -17.73 -17.71
N VAL A 44 12.35 -18.35 -17.29
CA VAL A 44 11.03 -18.17 -17.90
C VAL A 44 10.57 -16.71 -17.83
N LEU A 45 10.95 -15.98 -16.78
CA LEU A 45 10.63 -14.55 -16.62
C LEU A 45 11.41 -13.64 -17.58
N THR A 46 12.67 -13.99 -17.89
CA THR A 46 13.54 -13.19 -18.77
C THR A 46 13.46 -13.58 -20.24
N LEU A 47 12.99 -14.80 -20.54
CA LEU A 47 12.86 -15.35 -21.88
C LEU A 47 12.04 -14.47 -22.85
N PRO A 48 10.92 -13.83 -22.44
CA PRO A 48 10.17 -12.94 -23.33
C PRO A 48 10.96 -11.81 -23.94
N TRP A 49 11.77 -11.16 -23.11
CA TRP A 49 12.59 -10.04 -23.52
C TRP A 49 13.73 -10.51 -24.41
N LEU A 50 14.38 -11.63 -24.07
CA LEU A 50 15.46 -12.20 -24.89
C LEU A 50 14.97 -12.60 -26.29
N LEU A 51 13.79 -13.21 -26.38
CA LEU A 51 13.19 -13.57 -27.66
C LEU A 51 12.76 -12.33 -28.45
N PHE A 52 12.14 -11.35 -27.79
CA PHE A 52 11.71 -10.12 -28.44
C PHE A 52 12.91 -9.34 -29.03
N PHE A 53 13.92 -9.03 -28.21
CA PHE A 53 15.10 -8.30 -28.67
C PHE A 53 15.93 -9.10 -29.69
N GLY A 54 16.02 -10.43 -29.52
CA GLY A 54 16.70 -11.31 -30.48
C GLY A 54 16.03 -11.32 -31.86
N LEU A 55 14.70 -11.42 -31.91
CA LEU A 55 13.94 -11.39 -33.16
C LEU A 55 14.03 -10.03 -33.84
N VAL A 56 13.88 -8.93 -33.08
CA VAL A 56 14.02 -7.57 -33.60
C VAL A 56 15.41 -7.34 -34.19
N SER A 57 16.46 -7.89 -33.57
CA SER A 57 17.83 -7.84 -34.10
C SER A 57 18.02 -8.57 -35.41
N MET A 58 17.23 -9.63 -35.67
CA MET A 58 17.24 -10.36 -36.93
C MET A 58 16.33 -9.72 -37.99
N GLY A 59 15.74 -8.56 -37.69
CA GLY A 59 14.78 -7.86 -38.55
C GLY A 59 13.38 -8.47 -38.54
N ILE A 60 13.07 -9.33 -37.57
CA ILE A 60 11.75 -9.95 -37.42
C ILE A 60 10.98 -9.21 -36.32
N TYR A 61 9.92 -8.51 -36.71
CA TYR A 61 9.07 -7.76 -35.77
C TYR A 61 7.84 -8.57 -35.37
N LEU A 62 7.63 -8.71 -34.06
CA LEU A 62 6.42 -9.32 -33.51
C LEU A 62 5.29 -8.28 -33.46
N ASN A 63 4.08 -8.70 -33.85
CA ASN A 63 2.88 -7.90 -33.62
C ASN A 63 2.49 -7.90 -32.13
N ILE A 64 1.62 -6.96 -31.74
CA ILE A 64 1.16 -6.81 -30.34
C ILE A 64 0.56 -8.12 -29.81
N VAL A 65 -0.19 -8.85 -30.65
CA VAL A 65 -0.78 -10.14 -30.28
C VAL A 65 0.30 -11.16 -29.93
N GLY A 66 1.38 -11.24 -30.70
CA GLY A 66 2.51 -12.12 -30.46
C GLY A 66 3.27 -11.76 -29.18
N ILE A 67 3.46 -10.46 -28.92
CA ILE A 67 4.09 -9.99 -27.67
C ILE A 67 3.22 -10.37 -26.46
N LEU A 68 1.92 -10.12 -26.54
CA LEU A 68 0.97 -10.43 -25.48
C LEU A 68 0.91 -11.93 -25.20
N PHE A 69 0.84 -12.76 -26.25
CA PHE A 69 0.86 -14.21 -26.11
C PHE A 69 2.12 -14.70 -25.40
N LEU A 70 3.28 -14.16 -25.78
CA LEU A 70 4.57 -14.55 -25.21
C LEU A 70 4.65 -14.19 -23.70
N LEU A 71 4.15 -13.01 -23.31
CA LEU A 71 4.06 -12.60 -21.90
C LEU A 71 3.08 -13.47 -21.10
N VAL A 72 1.90 -13.78 -21.65
CA VAL A 72 0.91 -14.64 -20.99
C VAL A 72 1.43 -16.07 -20.82
N ALA A 73 2.04 -16.63 -21.85
CA ALA A 73 2.63 -17.97 -21.81
C ALA A 73 3.77 -18.06 -20.79
N SER A 74 4.67 -17.07 -20.76
CA SER A 74 5.73 -16.96 -19.75
C SER A 74 5.16 -16.85 -18.34
N THR A 75 4.14 -16.03 -18.13
CA THR A 75 3.48 -15.87 -16.83
C THR A 75 2.83 -17.18 -16.36
N GLY A 76 2.14 -17.89 -17.26
CA GLY A 76 1.54 -19.19 -16.96
C GLY A 76 2.59 -20.24 -16.56
N LEU A 77 3.69 -20.31 -17.30
CA LEU A 77 4.79 -21.22 -17.02
C LEU A 77 5.53 -20.86 -15.72
N TYR A 78 5.70 -19.57 -15.43
CA TYR A 78 6.26 -19.06 -14.18
C TYR A 78 5.42 -19.50 -12.97
N ILE A 79 4.10 -19.34 -13.05
CA ILE A 79 3.17 -19.77 -11.98
C ILE A 79 3.24 -21.29 -11.79
N TYR A 80 3.27 -22.05 -12.88
CA TYR A 80 3.39 -23.51 -12.84
C TYR A 80 4.67 -23.97 -12.13
N LEU A 81 5.82 -23.41 -12.52
CA LEU A 81 7.11 -23.72 -11.89
C LEU A 81 7.15 -23.28 -10.42
N GLY A 82 6.56 -22.12 -10.09
CA GLY A 82 6.44 -21.66 -8.71
C GLY A 82 5.55 -22.56 -7.84
N ARG A 83 4.57 -23.28 -8.41
CA ARG A 83 3.81 -24.31 -7.68
C ARG A 83 4.68 -25.54 -7.41
N LEU A 84 5.42 -26.01 -8.41
CA LEU A 84 6.35 -27.13 -8.27
C LEU A 84 7.47 -26.86 -7.26
N LEU A 85 8.03 -25.65 -7.28
CA LEU A 85 9.07 -25.22 -6.33
C LEU A 85 8.54 -25.21 -4.90
N ARG A 86 7.33 -24.68 -4.67
CA ARG A 86 6.70 -24.65 -3.34
C ARG A 86 6.38 -26.05 -2.81
N ALA A 87 5.91 -26.95 -3.68
CA ALA A 87 5.67 -28.34 -3.31
C ALA A 87 6.98 -29.04 -2.91
N ALA A 88 8.04 -28.89 -3.71
CA ALA A 88 9.34 -29.49 -3.42
C ALA A 88 10.03 -28.87 -2.18
N GLY A 89 9.83 -27.58 -1.91
CA GLY A 89 10.43 -26.88 -0.77
C GLY A 89 9.80 -27.24 0.58
N GLN A 90 8.52 -27.64 0.60
CA GLN A 90 7.88 -28.12 1.82
C GLN A 90 8.51 -29.45 2.28
N ASP A 91 8.78 -30.38 1.37
CA ASP A 91 9.35 -31.69 1.70
C ASP A 91 10.74 -31.62 2.34
N GLU A 92 11.59 -30.68 1.91
CA GLU A 92 12.91 -30.47 2.51
C GLU A 92 12.83 -29.80 3.89
N VAL A 93 11.93 -28.83 4.09
CA VAL A 93 11.70 -28.21 5.41
C VAL A 93 11.14 -29.23 6.41
N TRP A 94 10.25 -30.13 5.97
CA TRP A 94 9.76 -31.24 6.79
C TRP A 94 10.86 -32.23 7.16
N ARG A 95 11.78 -32.54 6.23
CA ARG A 95 12.96 -33.37 6.52
C ARG A 95 13.89 -32.71 7.52
N GLU A 96 14.23 -31.43 7.34
CA GLU A 96 15.13 -30.72 8.27
C GLU A 96 14.53 -30.62 9.67
N ARG A 97 13.22 -30.36 9.77
CA ARG A 97 12.49 -30.39 11.05
C ARG A 97 12.44 -31.79 11.66
N ALA A 98 12.20 -32.83 10.86
CA ALA A 98 12.21 -34.20 11.34
C ALA A 98 13.60 -34.59 11.88
N THR A 99 14.68 -34.25 11.16
CA THR A 99 16.06 -34.52 11.62
C THR A 99 16.37 -33.79 12.93
N LYS A 100 15.98 -32.51 13.06
CA LYS A 100 16.15 -31.75 14.32
C LYS A 100 15.35 -32.35 15.48
N LEU A 101 14.11 -32.78 15.23
CA LEU A 101 13.29 -33.47 16.23
C LEU A 101 13.88 -34.83 16.62
N PHE A 102 14.48 -35.56 15.69
CA PHE A 102 15.21 -36.81 15.98
C PHE A 102 16.49 -36.55 16.79
N GLU A 103 17.26 -35.51 16.46
CA GLU A 103 18.45 -35.09 17.22
C GLU A 103 18.09 -34.64 18.65
N GLU A 104 17.01 -33.87 18.81
CA GLU A 104 16.49 -33.45 20.12
C GLU A 104 15.98 -34.65 20.95
N GLN A 105 15.33 -35.64 20.32
CA GLN A 105 14.91 -36.87 21.01
C GLN A 105 16.09 -37.76 21.40
N GLN A 106 17.16 -37.80 20.59
CA GLN A 106 18.39 -38.51 20.90
C GLN A 106 19.10 -37.84 22.08
N GLN A 107 19.23 -36.50 22.06
CA GLN A 107 19.78 -35.73 23.17
C GLN A 107 18.97 -35.87 24.46
N ASN A 108 17.64 -35.88 24.41
CA ASN A 108 16.81 -36.11 25.59
C ASN A 108 16.93 -37.54 26.14
N LYS A 109 17.14 -38.55 25.29
CA LYS A 109 17.41 -39.93 25.72
C LYS A 109 18.79 -40.10 26.34
N ASP A 110 19.79 -39.39 25.81
CA ASP A 110 21.14 -39.39 26.35
C ASP A 110 21.21 -38.60 27.68
N ALA A 111 20.46 -37.49 27.80
CA ALA A 111 20.31 -36.74 29.05
C ALA A 111 19.57 -37.54 30.14
N GLN A 112 18.53 -38.29 29.80
CA GLN A 112 17.82 -39.17 30.75
C GLN A 112 18.67 -40.38 31.19
N LYS A 113 19.58 -40.88 30.35
CA LYS A 113 20.55 -41.92 30.75
C LYS A 113 21.65 -41.37 31.66
N SER A 114 22.00 -40.10 31.55
CA SER A 114 22.97 -39.43 32.43
C SER A 114 22.36 -39.05 33.80
N GLU A 115 21.06 -38.77 33.89
CA GLU A 115 20.38 -38.48 35.16
C GLU A 115 20.15 -39.72 36.06
N GLU A 116 20.13 -40.94 35.50
CA GLU A 116 20.01 -42.18 36.27
C GLU A 116 21.34 -42.69 36.88
N GLN A 117 22.49 -42.09 36.52
CA GLN A 117 23.80 -42.49 37.06
C GLN A 117 24.42 -41.49 38.05
N ASP A 118 23.89 -40.27 38.19
CA ASP A 118 24.49 -39.20 39.02
C ASP A 118 23.71 -38.88 40.32
N THR A 119 22.90 -39.81 40.85
CA THR A 119 22.32 -39.66 42.21
C THR A 119 23.22 -40.24 43.31
N ALA A 120 24.54 -40.15 43.16
CA ALA A 120 25.47 -40.67 44.18
C ALA A 120 26.85 -39.98 44.23
N ALA A 121 26.97 -38.65 44.01
CA ALA A 121 28.24 -37.99 44.34
C ALA A 121 28.16 -36.46 44.48
N TYR A 122 28.52 -35.95 45.68
CA TYR A 122 28.93 -34.57 46.03
C TYR A 122 27.83 -33.49 45.97
N LYS A 123 27.33 -32.85 47.04
CA LYS A 123 27.92 -32.31 48.28
C LYS A 123 29.29 -31.62 48.10
N ASN A 124 29.24 -30.28 48.15
CA ASN A 124 30.30 -29.27 48.26
C ASN A 124 31.10 -28.97 46.99
N LEU A 125 30.93 -27.76 46.43
CA LEU A 125 31.95 -26.70 46.47
C LEU A 125 31.47 -25.45 45.73
N THR A 126 31.71 -24.32 46.39
CA THR A 126 31.54 -22.93 45.94
C THR A 126 32.57 -22.50 44.89
N ALA A 127 32.20 -21.43 44.15
CA ALA A 127 33.04 -20.34 43.62
C ALA A 127 33.28 -20.27 42.10
N VAL A 128 32.70 -19.20 41.52
CA VAL A 128 33.25 -18.26 40.51
C VAL A 128 33.58 -18.77 39.10
N SER A 129 32.93 -18.19 38.08
CA SER A 129 33.57 -17.44 36.97
C SER A 129 32.56 -17.08 35.86
N GLU A 130 32.83 -15.96 35.19
CA GLU A 130 32.00 -15.19 34.25
C GLU A 130 31.83 -15.82 32.86
N GLY A 131 30.93 -15.25 32.03
CA GLY A 131 30.36 -15.76 30.76
C GLY A 131 31.29 -15.80 29.52
N PRO A 132 30.83 -15.59 28.25
CA PRO A 132 29.53 -15.08 27.76
C PRO A 132 28.92 -15.81 26.53
N ASN A 133 27.73 -15.33 26.12
CA ASN A 133 27.10 -15.42 24.78
C ASN A 133 26.50 -16.76 24.29
N THR A 134 25.23 -16.96 24.65
CA THR A 134 24.23 -17.43 23.68
C THR A 134 23.08 -16.43 23.61
N THR A 135 23.09 -15.60 22.57
CA THR A 135 22.01 -14.66 22.25
C THR A 135 20.80 -15.47 21.78
N ARG A 136 20.01 -15.98 22.72
CA ARG A 136 18.64 -16.41 22.43
C ARG A 136 17.87 -15.15 22.05
N ILE A 137 17.48 -15.02 20.79
CA ILE A 137 16.46 -14.06 20.37
C ILE A 137 15.16 -14.53 21.03
N GLY A 138 14.97 -14.16 22.29
CA GLY A 138 13.71 -14.35 22.99
C GLY A 138 12.69 -13.44 22.32
N VAL A 139 11.69 -14.02 21.68
CA VAL A 139 10.46 -13.30 21.34
C VAL A 139 9.97 -12.75 22.68
N ALA A 140 9.99 -11.42 22.86
CA ALA A 140 9.43 -10.80 24.05
C ALA A 140 7.98 -11.29 24.17
N THR A 141 7.69 -12.05 25.23
CA THR A 141 6.38 -12.64 25.48
C THR A 141 5.67 -11.80 26.54
N ILE A 142 4.34 -11.70 26.44
CA ILE A 142 3.53 -11.00 27.43
C ILE A 142 3.83 -11.50 28.86
N PRO A 143 4.02 -10.60 29.85
CA PRO A 143 4.20 -10.99 31.25
C PRO A 143 3.05 -11.86 31.74
N ASP A 144 3.36 -12.89 32.52
CA ASP A 144 2.34 -13.83 33.01
C ASP A 144 1.31 -13.17 33.94
N GLU A 145 1.70 -12.12 34.67
CA GLU A 145 0.81 -11.30 35.50
C GLU A 145 -0.25 -10.58 34.66
N ASP A 146 0.18 -9.89 33.60
CA ASP A 146 -0.70 -9.17 32.68
C ASP A 146 -1.66 -10.15 31.98
N LEU A 147 -1.17 -11.35 31.62
CA LEU A 147 -1.99 -12.39 30.99
C LEU A 147 -3.10 -12.94 31.91
N GLN A 148 -2.86 -13.03 33.22
CA GLN A 148 -3.89 -13.42 34.19
C GLN A 148 -4.95 -12.31 34.36
N LEU A 149 -4.52 -11.05 34.42
CA LEU A 149 -5.44 -9.91 34.50
C LEU A 149 -6.34 -9.83 33.25
N ILE A 150 -5.76 -10.08 32.07
CA ILE A 150 -6.50 -10.18 30.80
C ILE A 150 -7.49 -11.34 30.83
N LYS A 151 -7.11 -12.54 31.30
CA LYS A 151 -8.09 -13.65 31.39
C LYS A 151 -9.29 -13.28 32.25
N GLY A 152 -9.08 -12.44 33.27
CA GLY A 152 -10.12 -11.93 34.13
C GLY A 152 -11.03 -10.84 33.53
N ILE A 153 -10.82 -10.35 32.30
CA ILE A 153 -11.76 -9.43 31.64
C ILE A 153 -12.94 -10.16 30.98
N PHE A 154 -12.80 -11.47 30.75
CA PHE A 154 -13.81 -12.31 30.12
C PHE A 154 -14.89 -12.71 31.13
N GLY A 155 -16.16 -12.52 30.76
CA GLY A 155 -17.32 -12.77 31.61
C GLY A 155 -18.39 -13.61 30.93
N ILE A 156 -19.37 -14.05 31.72
CA ILE A 156 -20.45 -14.96 31.28
C ILE A 156 -21.26 -14.35 30.13
N ASP A 157 -21.46 -13.03 30.13
CA ASP A 157 -22.28 -12.31 29.15
C ASP A 157 -21.47 -11.65 28.02
N THR A 158 -20.15 -11.82 28.01
CA THR A 158 -19.26 -11.19 27.01
C THR A 158 -18.64 -12.22 26.08
N PHE A 159 -17.54 -12.84 26.50
CA PHE A 159 -16.74 -13.75 25.68
C PHE A 159 -16.24 -14.91 26.53
N PHE A 160 -16.39 -16.13 26.04
CA PHE A 160 -15.88 -17.33 26.71
C PHE A 160 -14.64 -17.84 25.96
N ALA A 161 -13.45 -17.62 26.53
CA ALA A 161 -12.19 -18.07 25.96
C ALA A 161 -12.00 -19.58 26.15
N THR A 162 -11.86 -20.32 25.05
CA THR A 162 -11.59 -21.77 25.04
C THR A 162 -10.11 -22.09 24.97
N GLU A 163 -9.34 -21.24 24.28
CA GLU A 163 -7.89 -21.42 24.11
C GLU A 163 -7.19 -20.06 24.17
N THR A 164 -5.96 -20.07 24.69
CA THR A 164 -5.11 -18.88 24.83
C THR A 164 -3.76 -19.16 24.20
N ILE A 165 -3.39 -18.33 23.22
CA ILE A 165 -2.12 -18.41 22.51
C ILE A 165 -1.35 -17.12 22.80
N LYS A 166 -0.15 -17.24 23.39
CA LYS A 166 0.76 -16.09 23.54
C LYS A 166 1.26 -15.69 22.15
N TYR A 167 1.14 -14.42 21.78
CA TYR A 167 1.51 -13.93 20.44
C TYR A 167 2.26 -12.60 20.56
N GLN A 168 3.56 -12.62 20.29
CA GLN A 168 4.46 -11.47 20.51
C GLN A 168 4.34 -10.96 21.96
N GLU A 169 4.27 -9.64 22.15
CA GLU A 169 4.02 -8.97 23.43
C GLU A 169 2.52 -8.98 23.83
N GLY A 170 1.69 -9.70 23.09
CA GLY A 170 0.24 -9.80 23.28
C GLY A 170 -0.28 -11.23 23.43
N ALA A 171 -1.60 -11.40 23.35
CA ALA A 171 -2.27 -12.69 23.47
C ALA A 171 -3.49 -12.78 22.56
N ILE A 172 -3.70 -13.98 22.02
CA ILE A 172 -4.85 -14.35 21.18
C ILE A 172 -5.72 -15.31 21.98
N PHE A 173 -7.01 -15.00 22.07
CA PHE A 173 -8.01 -15.82 22.74
C PHE A 173 -9.06 -16.26 21.73
N THR A 174 -9.12 -17.56 21.49
CA THR A 174 -10.17 -18.17 20.67
C THR A 174 -11.33 -18.59 21.58
N GLY A 175 -12.56 -18.46 21.12
CA GLY A 175 -13.71 -18.70 21.97
C GLY A 175 -15.05 -18.44 21.31
N ASN A 176 -16.08 -18.29 22.13
CA ASN A 176 -17.44 -17.99 21.69
C ASN A 176 -17.92 -16.66 22.27
N LEU A 177 -18.49 -15.82 21.40
CA LEU A 177 -19.25 -14.64 21.80
C LEU A 177 -20.55 -15.09 22.46
N ARG A 178 -20.89 -14.49 23.61
CA ARG A 178 -22.13 -14.78 24.34
C ARG A 178 -23.18 -13.67 24.21
N GLY A 179 -22.77 -12.45 23.84
CA GLY A 179 -23.68 -11.33 23.61
C GLY A 179 -24.33 -11.35 22.22
N ASN A 180 -25.55 -10.78 22.14
CA ASN A 180 -26.30 -10.66 20.88
C ASN A 180 -25.70 -9.64 19.89
N ASP A 181 -24.83 -8.75 20.37
CA ASP A 181 -24.19 -7.70 19.58
C ASP A 181 -22.68 -7.66 19.85
N ALA A 182 -21.90 -7.88 18.80
CA ALA A 182 -20.45 -7.92 18.85
C ALA A 182 -19.83 -6.55 19.17
N GLU A 183 -20.44 -5.43 18.74
CA GLU A 183 -19.92 -4.08 19.01
C GLU A 183 -20.09 -3.70 20.49
N LEU A 184 -21.23 -4.05 21.08
CA LEU A 184 -21.48 -3.85 22.51
C LEU A 184 -20.55 -4.71 23.37
N VAL A 185 -20.30 -5.96 22.97
CA VAL A 185 -19.35 -6.84 23.69
C VAL A 185 -17.92 -6.30 23.57
N HIS A 186 -17.50 -5.87 22.38
CA HIS A 186 -16.18 -5.25 22.17
C HIS A 186 -15.99 -4.01 23.05
N SER A 187 -16.97 -3.11 23.06
CA SER A 187 -16.92 -1.87 23.86
C SER A 187 -16.77 -2.16 25.36
N ARG A 188 -17.54 -3.13 25.89
CA ARG A 188 -17.44 -3.55 27.30
C ARG A 188 -16.10 -4.20 27.62
N LEU A 189 -15.61 -5.09 26.75
CA LEU A 189 -14.32 -5.76 26.96
C LEU A 189 -13.16 -4.77 26.91
N SER A 190 -13.20 -3.80 25.99
CA SER A 190 -12.21 -2.71 25.92
C SER A 190 -12.22 -1.85 27.18
N ALA A 191 -13.40 -1.46 27.69
CA ALA A 191 -13.51 -0.70 28.93
C ALA A 191 -12.96 -1.47 30.14
N ASN A 192 -13.27 -2.76 30.27
CA ASN A 192 -12.74 -3.62 31.34
C ASN A 192 -11.22 -3.79 31.24
N LEU A 193 -10.67 -3.84 30.02
CA LEU A 193 -9.23 -3.92 29.80
C LEU A 193 -8.54 -2.63 30.23
N GLU A 194 -9.12 -1.48 29.86
CA GLU A 194 -8.61 -0.16 30.22
C GLU A 194 -8.69 0.09 31.74
N GLU A 195 -9.73 -0.39 32.42
CA GLU A 195 -9.84 -0.31 33.87
C GLU A 195 -8.73 -1.10 34.59
N LYS A 196 -8.41 -2.32 34.10
CA LYS A 196 -7.43 -3.21 34.77
C LYS A 196 -5.98 -2.95 34.39
N LEU A 197 -5.73 -2.60 33.15
CA LEU A 197 -4.38 -2.51 32.57
C LEU A 197 -4.09 -1.15 31.93
N SER A 198 -4.98 -0.17 32.12
CA SER A 198 -4.85 1.19 31.60
C SER A 198 -4.60 1.17 30.08
N ASP A 199 -3.78 2.10 29.60
CA ASP A 199 -3.46 2.26 28.19
C ASP A 199 -2.34 1.31 27.69
N ARG A 200 -2.01 0.23 28.42
CA ARG A 200 -0.91 -0.67 28.05
C ARG A 200 -1.26 -1.62 26.91
N TYR A 201 -2.54 -1.97 26.79
CA TYR A 201 -3.02 -2.97 25.85
C TYR A 201 -4.26 -2.49 25.10
N ARG A 202 -4.42 -2.97 23.86
CA ARG A 202 -5.59 -2.74 23.02
C ARG A 202 -6.25 -4.05 22.63
N LEU A 203 -7.58 -4.05 22.63
CA LEU A 203 -8.40 -5.22 22.32
C LEU A 203 -9.01 -5.12 20.92
N PHE A 204 -8.84 -6.16 20.13
CA PHE A 204 -9.43 -6.33 18.81
C PHE A 204 -10.29 -7.59 18.79
N LEU A 205 -11.54 -7.46 18.34
CA LEU A 205 -12.44 -8.59 18.12
C LEU A 205 -12.51 -8.86 16.62
N VAL A 206 -12.11 -10.05 16.20
CA VAL A 206 -11.99 -10.42 14.79
C VAL A 206 -12.38 -11.88 14.59
N ASP A 207 -13.02 -12.18 13.47
CA ASP A 207 -13.33 -13.57 13.11
C ASP A 207 -12.10 -14.27 12.53
N ASN A 208 -11.87 -15.52 12.94
CA ASN A 208 -10.86 -16.37 12.33
C ASN A 208 -11.30 -16.80 10.90
N PRO A 209 -10.40 -17.43 10.11
CA PRO A 209 -10.77 -17.93 8.78
C PRO A 209 -11.91 -18.95 8.74
N GLU A 210 -12.24 -19.56 9.88
CA GLU A 210 -13.35 -20.51 10.07
C GLU A 210 -14.65 -19.83 10.55
N GLY A 211 -14.67 -18.49 10.67
CA GLY A 211 -15.83 -17.72 11.12
C GLY A 211 -16.10 -17.73 12.63
N LYS A 212 -15.14 -18.18 13.45
CA LYS A 212 -15.24 -18.14 14.92
C LYS A 212 -14.66 -16.83 15.46
N PRO A 213 -15.27 -16.24 16.50
CA PRO A 213 -14.79 -14.99 17.07
C PRO A 213 -13.50 -15.20 17.87
N VAL A 214 -12.54 -14.31 17.66
CA VAL A 214 -11.24 -14.30 18.31
C VAL A 214 -10.97 -12.93 18.88
N VAL A 215 -10.55 -12.88 20.15
CA VAL A 215 -10.09 -11.67 20.81
C VAL A 215 -8.57 -11.62 20.73
N ILE A 216 -8.05 -10.59 20.09
CA ILE A 216 -6.61 -10.34 19.97
C ILE A 216 -6.28 -9.12 20.83
N ILE A 217 -5.34 -9.29 21.75
CA ILE A 217 -4.85 -8.21 22.61
C ILE A 217 -3.39 -7.95 22.26
N LEU A 218 -3.09 -6.69 21.90
CA LEU A 218 -1.76 -6.24 21.51
C LEU A 218 -1.32 -5.07 22.39
N PRO A 219 -0.02 -4.85 22.60
CA PRO A 219 0.45 -3.66 23.32
C PRO A 219 0.10 -2.39 22.54
N SER A 220 -0.16 -1.30 23.25
CA SER A 220 -0.42 0.02 22.65
C SER A 220 0.78 0.60 21.89
N SER A 221 1.98 0.04 22.07
CA SER A 221 3.18 0.35 21.27
C SER A 221 3.00 0.06 19.77
N ASN A 222 2.03 -0.80 19.41
CA ASN A 222 1.67 -1.12 18.03
C ASN A 222 0.68 -0.12 17.41
N ASP A 223 0.24 0.90 18.14
CA ASP A 223 -0.68 1.91 17.63
C ASP A 223 -0.04 2.72 16.49
N PRO A 224 -0.86 3.28 15.57
CA PRO A 224 -0.37 4.14 14.52
C PRO A 224 0.45 5.30 15.09
N ARG A 225 1.74 5.35 14.73
CA ARG A 225 2.66 6.38 15.22
C ARG A 225 2.27 7.75 14.69
N THR A 226 2.25 8.74 15.57
CA THR A 226 2.09 10.15 15.22
C THR A 226 3.25 10.64 14.36
N THR A 227 3.00 11.66 13.53
CA THR A 227 4.02 12.27 12.69
C THR A 227 5.21 12.81 13.50
N THR A 228 6.41 12.39 13.10
CA THR A 228 7.66 12.89 13.71
C THR A 228 7.93 14.33 13.31
N VAL A 229 8.79 15.03 14.05
CA VAL A 229 9.18 16.42 13.71
C VAL A 229 9.77 16.50 12.30
N ALA A 230 10.63 15.55 11.92
CA ALA A 230 11.19 15.48 10.56
C ALA A 230 10.10 15.30 9.49
N GLN A 231 9.07 14.48 9.76
CA GLN A 231 7.93 14.31 8.86
C GLN A 231 7.08 15.58 8.76
N LYS A 232 6.93 16.34 9.84
CA LYS A 232 6.23 17.65 9.81
C LYS A 232 7.01 18.68 8.98
N ILE A 233 8.34 18.71 9.10
CA ILE A 233 9.20 19.54 8.25
C ILE A 233 9.06 19.13 6.79
N LEU A 234 9.08 17.82 6.50
CA LEU A 234 8.87 17.31 5.15
C LEU A 234 7.50 17.72 4.58
N ALA A 235 6.43 17.62 5.36
CA ALA A 235 5.09 18.05 4.95
C ALA A 235 5.08 19.55 4.60
N LEU A 236 5.76 20.40 5.39
CA LEU A 236 5.89 21.83 5.10
C LEU A 236 6.67 22.08 3.80
N VAL A 237 7.79 21.38 3.58
CA VAL A 237 8.57 21.47 2.34
C VAL A 237 7.71 21.07 1.13
N LEU A 238 6.90 20.03 1.26
CA LEU A 238 6.01 19.57 0.19
C LEU A 238 4.88 20.56 -0.10
N VAL A 239 4.31 21.22 0.92
CA VAL A 239 3.34 22.32 0.72
C VAL A 239 3.97 23.44 -0.11
N ILE A 240 5.18 23.86 0.25
CA ILE A 240 5.91 24.92 -0.46
C ILE A 240 6.23 24.48 -1.89
N ALA A 241 6.74 23.26 -2.08
CA ALA A 241 7.02 22.71 -3.41
C ALA A 241 5.75 22.61 -4.28
N THR A 242 4.62 22.25 -3.67
CA THR A 242 3.33 22.18 -4.36
C THR A 242 2.85 23.56 -4.76
N PHE A 243 3.11 24.58 -3.94
CA PHE A 243 2.79 25.96 -4.28
C PHE A 243 3.58 26.43 -5.51
N PHE A 244 4.89 26.17 -5.55
CA PHE A 244 5.70 26.54 -6.72
C PHE A 244 5.33 25.76 -7.99
N THR A 245 5.04 24.46 -7.89
CA THR A 245 4.64 23.66 -9.04
C THR A 245 3.25 24.03 -9.57
N THR A 246 2.29 24.36 -8.69
CA THR A 246 0.98 24.88 -9.10
C THR A 246 1.07 26.29 -9.72
N LEU A 247 1.99 27.13 -9.21
CA LEU A 247 2.26 28.44 -9.77
C LEU A 247 2.91 28.36 -11.16
N GLU A 248 3.89 27.47 -11.33
CA GLU A 248 4.53 27.19 -12.61
C GLU A 248 3.52 26.67 -13.65
N VAL A 249 2.72 25.67 -13.29
CA VAL A 249 1.69 25.13 -14.19
C VAL A 249 0.65 26.19 -14.56
N SER A 250 0.31 27.09 -13.62
CA SER A 250 -0.58 28.22 -13.91
C SER A 250 0.05 29.22 -14.90
N GLY A 251 1.36 29.44 -14.83
CA GLY A 251 2.10 30.24 -15.82
C GLY A 251 2.14 29.57 -17.19
N LEU A 252 2.45 28.28 -17.24
CA LEU A 252 2.50 27.51 -18.49
C LEU A 252 1.14 27.47 -19.20
N LEU A 253 0.04 27.40 -18.44
CA LEU A 253 -1.31 27.52 -19.00
C LEU A 253 -1.52 28.87 -19.68
N LEU A 254 -0.96 29.95 -19.12
CA LEU A 254 -0.99 31.32 -19.64
C LEU A 254 0.12 31.61 -20.67
N ASP A 255 0.74 30.56 -21.22
CA ASP A 255 1.80 30.61 -22.25
C ASP A 255 3.08 31.34 -21.80
N PHE A 256 3.47 31.20 -20.52
CA PHE A 256 4.75 31.69 -20.03
C PHE A 256 5.42 30.77 -19.01
N ASP A 257 6.75 30.83 -18.96
CA ASP A 257 7.56 30.10 -17.98
C ASP A 257 7.89 31.04 -16.80
N LEU A 258 7.52 30.65 -15.58
CA LEU A 258 7.71 31.48 -14.40
C LEU A 258 9.20 31.65 -14.03
N PHE A 259 10.03 30.66 -14.33
CA PHE A 259 11.48 30.73 -14.09
C PHE A 259 12.13 31.75 -15.01
N SER A 260 11.62 31.86 -16.24
CA SER A 260 12.09 32.82 -17.24
C SER A 260 11.51 34.22 -17.01
N GLU A 261 10.23 34.33 -16.62
CA GLU A 261 9.49 35.58 -16.46
C GLU A 261 8.87 35.74 -15.05
N PRO A 262 9.69 35.80 -13.97
CA PRO A 262 9.18 35.81 -12.59
C PRO A 262 8.34 37.04 -12.23
N GLN A 263 8.43 38.11 -13.04
CA GLN A 263 7.66 39.34 -12.86
C GLN A 263 6.16 39.14 -13.08
N ARG A 264 5.78 38.12 -13.87
CA ARG A 264 4.39 37.82 -14.25
C ARG A 264 3.68 36.90 -13.27
N PHE A 265 4.28 36.59 -12.11
CA PHE A 265 3.71 35.67 -11.12
C PHE A 265 2.28 36.06 -10.69
N GLN A 266 1.93 37.35 -10.71
CA GLN A 266 0.61 37.85 -10.35
C GLN A 266 -0.49 37.36 -11.31
N GLU A 267 -0.16 37.14 -12.59
CA GLU A 267 -1.09 36.61 -13.60
C GLU A 267 -1.45 35.15 -13.31
N ALA A 268 -0.51 34.37 -12.76
CA ALA A 268 -0.68 32.95 -12.43
C ALA A 268 -1.44 32.72 -11.09
N LEU A 269 -1.52 33.74 -10.23
CA LEU A 269 -2.12 33.61 -8.89
C LEU A 269 -3.59 33.20 -8.91
N PRO A 270 -4.50 33.76 -9.74
CA PRO A 270 -5.92 33.39 -9.70
C PRO A 270 -6.17 31.91 -9.97
N ILE A 271 -5.45 31.32 -10.95
CA ILE A 271 -5.55 29.90 -11.29
C ILE A 271 -4.96 29.05 -10.17
N THR A 272 -3.79 29.45 -9.65
CA THR A 272 -3.13 28.80 -8.51
C THR A 272 -4.07 28.74 -7.30
N ILE A 273 -4.69 29.87 -6.95
CA ILE A 273 -5.67 29.96 -5.86
C ILE A 273 -6.85 29.03 -6.10
N GLY A 274 -7.37 28.98 -7.33
CA GLY A 274 -8.42 28.05 -7.72
C GLY A 274 -8.04 26.59 -7.46
N ILE A 275 -6.85 26.17 -7.86
CA ILE A 275 -6.33 24.81 -7.62
C ILE A 275 -6.19 24.54 -6.11
N TRP A 276 -5.64 25.50 -5.35
CA TRP A 276 -5.48 25.37 -3.91
C TRP A 276 -6.82 25.30 -3.16
N ILE A 277 -7.86 25.99 -3.62
CA ILE A 277 -9.21 25.86 -3.05
C ILE A 277 -9.70 24.42 -3.19
N VAL A 278 -9.52 23.79 -4.36
CA VAL A 278 -9.90 22.38 -4.56
C VAL A 278 -9.11 21.47 -3.61
N LEU A 279 -7.78 21.63 -3.57
CA LEU A 279 -6.92 20.81 -2.73
C LEU A 279 -7.25 20.94 -1.24
N ILE A 280 -7.42 22.17 -0.74
CA ILE A 280 -7.75 22.43 0.66
C ILE A 280 -9.13 21.89 1.01
N THR A 281 -10.13 22.10 0.15
CA THR A 281 -11.50 21.61 0.41
C THR A 281 -11.57 20.08 0.42
N HIS A 282 -10.79 19.40 -0.43
CA HIS A 282 -10.60 17.94 -0.37
C HIS A 282 -10.06 17.51 1.00
N GLU A 283 -8.97 18.12 1.46
CA GLU A 283 -8.37 17.77 2.77
C GLU A 283 -9.28 18.12 3.96
N LEU A 284 -10.03 19.21 3.87
CA LEU A 284 -11.03 19.58 4.87
C LEU A 284 -12.16 18.54 4.94
N GLY A 285 -12.53 17.91 3.82
CA GLY A 285 -13.48 16.80 3.79
C GLY A 285 -13.02 15.61 4.64
N HIS A 286 -11.76 15.18 4.47
CA HIS A 286 -11.17 14.16 5.33
C HIS A 286 -11.12 14.59 6.79
N TRP A 287 -10.67 15.82 7.07
CA TRP A 287 -10.53 16.32 8.43
C TRP A 287 -11.87 16.40 9.18
N TRP A 288 -12.92 16.89 8.52
CA TRP A 288 -14.25 16.99 9.13
C TRP A 288 -14.79 15.59 9.46
N GLN A 289 -14.74 14.66 8.51
CA GLN A 289 -15.24 13.30 8.75
C GLN A 289 -14.43 12.57 9.82
N ALA A 290 -13.11 12.76 9.85
CA ALA A 290 -12.26 12.17 10.88
C ALA A 290 -12.57 12.72 12.27
N LYS A 291 -12.76 14.04 12.40
CA LYS A 291 -13.18 14.68 13.65
C LYS A 291 -14.53 14.17 14.13
N ALA A 292 -15.48 13.94 13.22
CA ALA A 292 -16.79 13.39 13.56
C ALA A 292 -16.74 11.96 14.14
N HIS A 293 -15.67 11.21 13.85
CA HIS A 293 -15.46 9.84 14.32
C HIS A 293 -14.31 9.71 15.35
N ASP A 294 -13.82 10.82 15.90
CA ASP A 294 -12.69 10.85 16.85
C ASP A 294 -11.42 10.15 16.32
N VAL A 295 -11.17 10.29 15.01
CA VAL A 295 -10.00 9.72 14.33
C VAL A 295 -8.97 10.82 14.11
N ARG A 296 -7.71 10.55 14.47
CA ARG A 296 -6.59 11.47 14.26
C ARG A 296 -5.97 11.23 12.89
N LEU A 297 -5.81 12.31 12.14
CA LEU A 297 -5.15 12.33 10.84
C LEU A 297 -3.83 13.09 10.94
N SER A 298 -2.85 12.68 10.14
CA SER A 298 -1.58 13.39 9.98
C SER A 298 -1.78 14.69 9.20
N LEU A 299 -0.75 15.54 9.19
CA LEU A 299 -0.66 16.60 8.20
C LEU A 299 -0.65 16.00 6.79
N PRO A 300 -1.26 16.69 5.80
CA PRO A 300 -1.27 16.25 4.41
C PRO A 300 0.14 16.36 3.80
N PHE A 301 0.59 15.28 3.18
CA PHE A 301 1.81 15.27 2.37
C PHE A 301 1.42 15.51 0.91
N PHE A 302 1.48 16.77 0.48
CA PHE A 302 1.18 17.13 -0.90
C PHE A 302 2.19 16.53 -1.88
N LEU A 303 1.72 16.17 -3.06
CA LEU A 303 2.52 15.58 -4.13
C LEU A 303 2.70 16.63 -5.25
N PRO A 304 3.80 17.38 -5.25
CA PRO A 304 4.06 18.39 -6.28
C PRO A 304 4.26 17.72 -7.64
N SER A 305 3.76 18.34 -8.71
CA SER A 305 3.91 17.85 -10.08
C SER A 305 3.98 18.97 -11.09
N LEU A 306 4.99 18.94 -11.97
CA LEU A 306 5.09 19.90 -13.08
C LEU A 306 4.11 19.62 -14.23
N GLN A 307 3.39 18.50 -14.21
CA GLN A 307 2.46 18.15 -15.29
C GLN A 307 1.07 18.79 -15.10
N ILE A 308 0.54 18.75 -13.88
CA ILE A 308 -0.82 19.21 -13.56
C ILE A 308 -0.87 20.07 -12.28
N GLY A 309 0.30 20.47 -11.76
CA GLY A 309 0.48 21.26 -10.55
C GLY A 309 0.62 20.41 -9.30
N SER A 310 -0.34 19.50 -9.08
CA SER A 310 -0.32 18.56 -7.95
C SER A 310 -1.02 17.26 -8.27
N PHE A 311 -0.53 16.15 -7.72
CA PHE A 311 -1.26 14.87 -7.71
C PHE A 311 -2.19 14.73 -6.49
N GLY A 312 -2.43 15.81 -5.75
CA GLY A 312 -3.20 15.79 -4.51
C GLY A 312 -2.29 15.66 -3.29
N ALA A 313 -2.84 15.16 -2.19
CA ALA A 313 -2.08 14.90 -0.97
C ALA A 313 -2.36 13.52 -0.40
N MET A 314 -1.41 13.02 0.39
CA MET A 314 -1.56 11.80 1.15
C MET A 314 -1.69 12.12 2.64
N VAL A 315 -2.79 11.69 3.25
CA VAL A 315 -3.02 11.80 4.70
C VAL A 315 -2.95 10.43 5.34
N ARG A 316 -2.22 10.29 6.45
CA ARG A 316 -2.11 9.03 7.19
C ARG A 316 -2.98 9.05 8.44
N PHE A 317 -3.50 7.89 8.84
CA PHE A 317 -4.18 7.73 10.12
C PHE A 317 -3.14 7.65 11.26
N GLU A 318 -3.31 8.48 12.28
CA GLU A 318 -2.48 8.54 13.52
C GLU A 318 -3.25 8.00 14.74
N SER A 319 -4.40 7.38 14.52
CA SER A 319 -5.15 6.64 15.52
C SER A 319 -5.72 5.36 14.90
N LEU A 320 -6.11 4.43 15.77
CA LEU A 320 -6.82 3.23 15.35
C LEU A 320 -8.19 3.62 14.79
N LEU A 321 -8.59 2.91 13.73
CA LEU A 321 -9.90 3.05 13.13
C LEU A 321 -10.89 2.14 13.86
N PRO A 322 -12.05 2.64 14.33
CA PRO A 322 -13.01 1.84 15.08
C PRO A 322 -13.56 0.66 14.26
N ASN A 323 -13.90 0.91 12.98
CA ASN A 323 -14.44 -0.10 12.09
C ASN A 323 -14.20 0.27 10.61
N ARG A 324 -14.52 -0.66 9.70
CA ARG A 324 -14.39 -0.45 8.25
C ARG A 324 -15.32 0.62 7.70
N LYS A 325 -16.45 0.90 8.37
CA LYS A 325 -17.41 1.93 7.94
C LYS A 325 -16.78 3.31 8.10
N VAL A 326 -16.13 3.58 9.24
CA VAL A 326 -15.39 4.83 9.46
C VAL A 326 -14.26 5.00 8.43
N LEU A 327 -13.55 3.92 8.08
CA LEU A 327 -12.55 3.97 7.00
C LEU A 327 -13.18 4.41 5.67
N PHE A 328 -14.33 3.83 5.30
CA PHE A 328 -15.06 4.21 4.09
C PHE A 328 -15.51 5.68 4.14
N ASP A 329 -16.17 6.08 5.22
CA ASP A 329 -16.74 7.42 5.38
C ASP A 329 -15.65 8.49 5.25
N ILE A 330 -14.52 8.34 5.97
CA ILE A 330 -13.40 9.29 5.90
C ILE A 330 -12.76 9.29 4.51
N SER A 331 -12.57 8.13 3.89
CA SER A 331 -11.90 8.03 2.59
C SER A 331 -12.77 8.57 1.45
N LEU A 332 -14.09 8.50 1.56
CA LEU A 332 -15.02 9.07 0.58
C LEU A 332 -15.20 10.59 0.77
N ALA A 333 -15.14 11.09 2.00
CA ALA A 333 -15.43 12.48 2.32
C ALA A 333 -14.55 13.48 1.57
N GLY A 334 -13.24 13.24 1.49
CA GLY A 334 -12.31 14.11 0.76
C GLY A 334 -12.66 14.22 -0.73
N PRO A 335 -12.64 13.09 -1.48
CA PRO A 335 -13.04 13.07 -2.89
C PRO A 335 -14.44 13.60 -3.16
N ALA A 336 -15.40 13.37 -2.26
CA ALA A 336 -16.76 13.89 -2.42
C ALA A 336 -16.77 15.43 -2.34
N VAL A 337 -16.13 16.03 -1.33
CA VAL A 337 -16.07 17.48 -1.17
C VAL A 337 -15.25 18.13 -2.28
N GLY A 338 -14.03 17.62 -2.53
CA GLY A 338 -13.15 18.11 -3.59
C GLY A 338 -13.77 17.99 -4.98
N GLY A 339 -14.43 16.86 -5.25
CA GLY A 339 -15.15 16.60 -6.49
C GLY A 339 -16.33 17.54 -6.71
N VAL A 340 -17.15 17.80 -5.67
CA VAL A 340 -18.26 18.75 -5.74
C VAL A 340 -17.77 20.17 -6.00
N VAL A 341 -16.75 20.63 -5.27
CA VAL A 341 -16.15 21.97 -5.48
C VAL A 341 -15.61 22.11 -6.90
N SER A 342 -14.88 21.10 -7.38
CA SER A 342 -14.33 21.05 -8.74
C SER A 342 -15.43 21.08 -9.79
N LEU A 343 -16.51 20.33 -9.58
CA LEU A 343 -17.67 20.31 -10.49
C LEU A 343 -18.38 21.66 -10.52
N VAL A 344 -18.55 22.32 -9.38
CA VAL A 344 -19.13 23.67 -9.30
C VAL A 344 -18.25 24.68 -10.02
N MET A 345 -16.92 24.63 -9.83
CA MET A 345 -15.98 25.49 -10.55
C MET A 345 -16.02 25.24 -12.07
N LEU A 346 -16.08 23.98 -12.50
CA LEU A 346 -16.20 23.62 -13.91
C LEU A 346 -17.49 24.20 -14.51
N MET A 347 -18.63 23.98 -13.84
CA MET A 347 -19.93 24.48 -14.29
C MET A 347 -19.96 26.01 -14.33
N ALA A 348 -19.48 26.68 -13.28
CA ALA A 348 -19.38 28.13 -13.25
C ALA A 348 -18.47 28.66 -14.36
N GLY A 349 -17.33 28.01 -14.60
CA GLY A 349 -16.43 28.33 -15.69
C GLY A 349 -17.08 28.20 -17.07
N LEU A 350 -17.80 27.10 -17.32
CA LEU A 350 -18.51 26.90 -18.58
C LEU A 350 -19.60 27.97 -18.79
N VAL A 351 -20.36 28.33 -17.76
CA VAL A 351 -21.40 29.37 -17.84
C VAL A 351 -20.81 30.76 -18.04
N LEU A 352 -19.65 31.04 -17.45
CA LEU A 352 -18.93 32.31 -17.60
C LEU A 352 -18.10 32.39 -18.89
N SER A 353 -17.99 31.31 -19.65
CA SER A 353 -17.23 31.27 -20.90
C SER A 353 -17.97 32.04 -21.99
N HIS A 354 -17.25 32.95 -22.65
CA HIS A 354 -17.73 33.76 -23.77
C HIS A 354 -16.62 33.92 -24.83
N GLN A 355 -16.98 34.40 -26.03
CA GLN A 355 -15.98 34.73 -27.05
C GLN A 355 -14.98 35.78 -26.51
N GLY A 356 -13.68 35.52 -26.68
CA GLY A 356 -12.60 36.31 -26.10
C GLY A 356 -12.25 35.95 -24.64
N SER A 357 -12.69 34.78 -24.13
CA SER A 357 -12.20 34.28 -22.85
C SER A 357 -10.70 33.98 -22.90
N ALA A 358 -10.06 33.95 -21.73
CA ALA A 358 -8.60 33.90 -21.60
C ALA A 358 -7.94 32.64 -22.20
N PHE A 359 -8.66 31.51 -22.26
CA PHE A 359 -8.10 30.25 -22.78
C PHE A 359 -8.83 29.77 -24.01
N GLN A 360 -8.08 29.23 -24.98
CA GLN A 360 -8.62 28.59 -26.17
C GLN A 360 -8.33 27.09 -26.09
N VAL A 361 -9.39 26.27 -26.04
CA VAL A 361 -9.28 24.83 -25.88
C VAL A 361 -9.82 24.14 -27.14
N PRO A 362 -9.10 23.17 -27.73
CA PRO A 362 -9.61 22.40 -28.85
C PRO A 362 -10.93 21.70 -28.51
N ALA A 363 -11.91 21.71 -29.41
CA ALA A 363 -13.21 21.06 -29.17
C ALA A 363 -13.08 19.55 -28.88
N GLU A 364 -12.03 18.92 -29.40
CA GLU A 364 -11.65 17.53 -29.17
C GLU A 364 -11.38 17.20 -27.69
N PHE A 365 -10.89 18.17 -26.92
CA PHE A 365 -10.65 18.02 -25.47
C PHE A 365 -11.94 17.63 -24.73
N PHE A 366 -13.06 18.27 -25.09
CA PHE A 366 -14.36 17.99 -24.48
C PHE A 366 -14.91 16.62 -24.85
N GLN A 367 -14.46 16.05 -25.98
CA GLN A 367 -14.86 14.70 -26.41
C GLN A 367 -14.15 13.59 -25.63
N GLY A 368 -13.04 13.91 -24.95
CA GLY A 368 -12.28 12.95 -24.14
C GLY A 368 -12.96 12.50 -22.85
N SER A 369 -14.04 13.16 -22.42
CA SER A 369 -14.78 12.82 -21.20
C SER A 369 -16.28 12.97 -21.38
N ILE A 370 -17.04 11.91 -21.05
CA ILE A 370 -18.51 11.94 -21.11
C ILE A 370 -19.08 13.01 -20.18
N LEU A 371 -18.49 13.18 -18.99
CA LEU A 371 -18.95 14.17 -18.02
C LEU A 371 -18.69 15.59 -18.54
N VAL A 372 -17.43 15.89 -18.85
CA VAL A 372 -17.00 17.25 -19.24
C VAL A 372 -17.64 17.64 -20.57
N GLY A 373 -17.63 16.74 -21.56
CA GLY A 373 -18.28 16.94 -22.85
C GLY A 373 -19.80 17.05 -22.75
N GLY A 374 -20.43 16.26 -21.89
CA GLY A 374 -21.88 16.34 -21.64
C GLY A 374 -22.29 17.70 -21.06
N LEU A 375 -21.55 18.18 -20.05
CA LEU A 375 -21.80 19.49 -19.43
C LEU A 375 -21.46 20.63 -20.38
N ALA A 376 -20.33 20.55 -21.09
CA ALA A 376 -19.95 21.55 -22.09
C ALA A 376 -20.99 21.62 -23.21
N LYS A 377 -21.52 20.49 -23.69
CA LYS A 377 -22.57 20.47 -24.71
C LYS A 377 -23.88 21.07 -24.22
N LEU A 378 -24.22 20.84 -22.95
CA LEU A 378 -25.41 21.41 -22.32
C LEU A 378 -25.31 22.94 -22.20
N VAL A 379 -24.13 23.47 -21.86
CA VAL A 379 -23.93 24.89 -21.56
C VAL A 379 -23.49 25.71 -22.79
N LEU A 380 -22.48 25.23 -23.53
CA LEU A 380 -21.86 25.93 -24.66
C LEU A 380 -22.56 25.64 -26.00
N GLY A 381 -23.31 24.53 -26.10
CA GLY A 381 -24.14 24.21 -27.27
C GLY A 381 -23.37 24.22 -28.58
N SER A 382 -23.73 25.16 -29.47
CA SER A 382 -23.14 25.30 -30.81
C SER A 382 -21.69 25.79 -30.82
N ALA A 383 -21.20 26.42 -29.74
CA ALA A 383 -19.80 26.85 -29.66
C ALA A 383 -18.81 25.68 -29.74
N LEU A 384 -19.25 24.46 -29.39
CA LEU A 384 -18.44 23.24 -29.54
C LEU A 384 -18.27 22.77 -31.00
N GLN A 385 -18.93 23.41 -31.97
CA GLN A 385 -18.75 23.12 -33.39
C GLN A 385 -17.52 23.82 -33.99
N GLU A 386 -16.99 24.82 -33.30
CA GLU A 386 -15.75 25.49 -33.67
C GLU A 386 -14.53 24.60 -33.35
N SER A 387 -13.41 24.80 -34.04
CA SER A 387 -12.20 24.02 -33.78
C SER A 387 -11.56 24.37 -32.44
N LEU A 388 -11.66 25.63 -32.04
CA LEU A 388 -11.18 26.16 -30.77
C LEU A 388 -12.35 26.80 -30.04
N VAL A 389 -12.43 26.57 -28.74
CA VAL A 389 -13.49 27.06 -27.87
C VAL A 389 -12.87 27.93 -26.79
N ASP A 390 -13.30 29.18 -26.74
CA ASP A 390 -12.87 30.11 -25.70
C ASP A 390 -13.53 29.75 -24.36
N VAL A 391 -12.72 29.52 -23.33
CA VAL A 391 -13.19 29.13 -22.00
C VAL A 391 -12.61 29.98 -20.87
N HIS A 392 -13.43 30.15 -19.83
CA HIS A 392 -13.03 30.84 -18.62
C HIS A 392 -12.00 30.00 -17.83
N PRO A 393 -11.01 30.62 -17.14
CA PRO A 393 -10.01 29.91 -16.33
C PRO A 393 -10.57 28.90 -15.32
N LEU A 394 -11.74 29.20 -14.74
CA LEU A 394 -12.44 28.28 -13.82
C LEU A 394 -12.80 26.93 -14.47
N THR A 395 -13.02 26.88 -15.78
CA THR A 395 -13.27 25.63 -16.52
C THR A 395 -12.05 24.72 -16.40
N ILE A 396 -10.85 25.27 -16.59
CA ILE A 396 -9.58 24.54 -16.47
C ILE A 396 -9.32 24.11 -15.04
N VAL A 397 -9.52 25.02 -14.06
CA VAL A 397 -9.37 24.71 -12.63
C VAL A 397 -10.30 23.59 -12.20
N GLY A 398 -11.59 23.67 -12.56
CA GLY A 398 -12.57 22.65 -12.24
C GLY A 398 -12.25 21.30 -12.89
N TRP A 399 -11.77 21.31 -14.13
CA TRP A 399 -11.30 20.10 -14.82
C TRP A 399 -10.07 19.48 -14.15
N LEU A 400 -9.06 20.29 -13.79
CA LEU A 400 -7.88 19.84 -13.05
C LEU A 400 -8.29 19.24 -11.70
N GLY A 401 -9.19 19.89 -10.98
CA GLY A 401 -9.70 19.41 -9.70
C GLY A 401 -10.42 18.06 -9.79
N LEU A 402 -11.27 17.88 -10.81
CA LEU A 402 -11.91 16.59 -11.09
C LEU A 402 -10.88 15.51 -11.45
N THR A 403 -9.83 15.88 -12.19
CA THR A 403 -8.74 14.97 -12.57
C THR A 403 -7.95 14.52 -11.34
N ILE A 404 -7.55 15.45 -10.47
CA ILE A 404 -6.87 15.14 -9.20
C ILE A 404 -7.74 14.24 -8.33
N THR A 405 -9.04 14.56 -8.22
CA THR A 405 -10.01 13.73 -7.47
C THR A 405 -10.09 12.32 -8.06
N ALA A 406 -10.15 12.18 -9.38
CA ALA A 406 -10.18 10.88 -10.06
C ALA A 406 -8.90 10.06 -9.81
N LEU A 407 -7.73 10.72 -9.78
CA LEU A 407 -6.46 10.08 -9.44
C LEU A 407 -6.48 9.56 -8.00
N ASN A 408 -6.96 10.35 -7.04
CA ASN A 408 -7.09 9.94 -5.64
C ASN A 408 -8.11 8.79 -5.46
N LEU A 409 -9.12 8.69 -6.34
CA LEU A 409 -10.08 7.59 -6.36
C LEU A 409 -9.58 6.32 -7.07
N MET A 410 -8.36 6.31 -7.62
CA MET A 410 -7.80 5.09 -8.17
C MET A 410 -7.65 4.02 -7.07
N PRO A 411 -7.99 2.76 -7.36
CA PRO A 411 -7.99 1.68 -6.37
C PRO A 411 -6.57 1.16 -6.08
N ALA A 412 -5.65 2.05 -5.69
CA ALA A 412 -4.23 1.73 -5.54
C ALA A 412 -3.66 2.23 -4.20
N GLY A 413 -3.05 1.32 -3.44
CA GLY A 413 -2.21 1.68 -2.29
C GLY A 413 -2.92 2.48 -1.21
N GLN A 414 -2.29 3.57 -0.81
CA GLN A 414 -2.76 4.44 0.27
C GLN A 414 -3.68 5.57 -0.21
N LEU A 415 -4.01 5.62 -1.51
CA LEU A 415 -4.95 6.58 -2.07
C LEU A 415 -6.37 6.33 -1.51
N ASP A 416 -7.24 7.32 -1.66
CA ASP A 416 -8.62 7.27 -1.16
C ASP A 416 -9.39 6.10 -1.77
N GLY A 417 -9.24 5.88 -3.08
CA GLY A 417 -9.83 4.74 -3.78
C GLY A 417 -9.34 3.39 -3.24
N GLY A 418 -8.05 3.27 -2.93
CA GLY A 418 -7.48 2.07 -2.31
C GLY A 418 -8.10 1.78 -0.93
N ARG A 419 -8.30 2.82 -0.12
CA ARG A 419 -8.95 2.71 1.20
C ARG A 419 -10.43 2.40 1.10
N ILE A 420 -11.13 2.97 0.12
CA ILE A 420 -12.53 2.67 -0.19
C ILE A 420 -12.67 1.18 -0.55
N VAL A 421 -11.84 0.68 -1.46
CA VAL A 421 -11.82 -0.75 -1.84
C VAL A 421 -11.50 -1.63 -0.64
N GLN A 422 -10.52 -1.24 0.19
CA GLN A 422 -10.20 -1.95 1.42
C GLN A 422 -11.36 -1.98 2.42
N ALA A 423 -12.11 -0.89 2.54
CA ALA A 423 -13.25 -0.81 3.43
C ALA A 423 -14.42 -1.69 2.98
N ILE A 424 -14.69 -1.74 1.67
CA ILE A 424 -15.78 -2.52 1.08
C ILE A 424 -15.45 -4.02 1.06
N TYR A 425 -14.29 -4.39 0.51
CA TYR A 425 -13.95 -5.79 0.21
C TYR A 425 -13.01 -6.43 1.24
N GLY A 426 -12.51 -5.65 2.20
CA GLY A 426 -11.57 -6.13 3.21
C GLY A 426 -10.14 -6.30 2.69
N ARG A 427 -9.23 -6.63 3.62
CA ARG A 427 -7.77 -6.68 3.37
C ARG A 427 -7.33 -7.74 2.34
N LYS A 428 -8.07 -8.85 2.21
CA LYS A 428 -7.72 -9.95 1.29
C LYS A 428 -7.83 -9.52 -0.17
N THR A 429 -8.90 -8.82 -0.53
CA THR A 429 -9.12 -8.34 -1.90
C THR A 429 -8.31 -7.08 -2.18
N ALA A 430 -8.14 -6.19 -1.20
CA ALA A 430 -7.29 -4.99 -1.34
C ALA A 430 -5.83 -5.29 -1.70
N ARG A 431 -5.31 -6.47 -1.31
CA ARG A 431 -3.95 -6.92 -1.66
C ARG A 431 -3.80 -7.35 -3.14
N LEU A 432 -4.90 -7.52 -3.87
CA LEU A 432 -4.88 -7.81 -5.30
C LEU A 432 -4.96 -6.54 -6.14
N THR A 433 -5.49 -5.44 -5.58
CA THR A 433 -5.62 -4.13 -6.23
C THR A 433 -4.48 -3.17 -5.88
N THR A 434 -3.72 -3.47 -4.83
CA THR A 434 -2.51 -2.75 -4.38
C THR A 434 -1.27 -3.53 -4.78
#